data_AF-A0A2E6TYN2-F1
#
_entry.id   AF-A0A2E6TYN2-F1
#
_cell.length_a   1.000
_cell.length_b   1.000
_cell.length_c   1.000
_cell.angle_alpha   90.00
_cell.angle_beta   90.00
_cell.angle_gamma   90.00
#
_symmetry.space_group_name_H-M   'P 1'
#
loop_
_entity.id
_entity.type
_entity.pdbx_description
1 polymer ?
#
loop_
_entity_poly.entity_id
_entity_poly.type
_entity_poly.pdbx_seq_one_letter_code
_entity_poly.pdbx_strand_id
1 'polypeptide(L)'
;MNKKKVLERLLPKSSLTSRGDYFKQYAIFNSLFKKYNNERFWSVVNFGDKLTSLYFFKTPFGGELLLKKYQEFCYRPKGKDQKYSLGKKSGKDVSIPIVNKTTRKFLNE
;
A
#
# COMPACT_ATOMS: atom_id res chain seq x y z
N MET A 1 -4.04 11.27 13.94
CA MET A 1 -2.91 10.30 13.90
C MET A 1 -1.95 10.46 15.11
N ASN A 2 -1.40 9.38 15.68
CA ASN A 2 -0.36 9.47 16.73
C ASN A 2 1.05 9.62 16.12
N LYS A 3 1.55 10.85 16.05
CA LYS A 3 2.84 11.20 15.44
C LYS A 3 4.05 10.51 16.09
N LYS A 4 4.00 10.24 17.40
CA LYS A 4 5.07 9.54 18.12
C LYS A 4 5.28 8.12 17.60
N LYS A 5 4.18 7.37 17.43
CA LYS A 5 4.21 6.01 16.90
C LYS A 5 4.76 5.96 15.47
N VAL A 6 4.48 6.99 14.67
CA VAL A 6 5.02 7.10 13.29
C VAL A 6 6.55 7.27 13.34
N LEU A 7 7.07 8.14 14.21
CA LEU A 7 8.50 8.32 14.38
C LEU A 7 9.20 7.03 14.83
N GLU A 8 8.66 6.35 15.86
CA GLU A 8 9.23 5.10 16.38
C GLU A 8 9.22 3.95 15.37
N ARG A 9 8.30 4.00 14.39
CA ARG A 9 8.27 3.04 13.28
C ARG A 9 9.32 3.36 12.22
N LEU A 10 9.43 4.63 11.82
CA LEU A 10 10.32 5.05 10.74
C LEU A 10 11.79 5.13 11.15
N LEU A 11 12.06 5.34 12.43
CA LEU A 11 13.39 5.58 12.97
C LEU A 11 13.81 4.48 13.96
N PRO A 12 15.10 4.13 14.04
CA PRO A 12 15.62 3.23 15.06
C PRO A 12 15.61 3.92 16.42
N LYS A 13 15.45 3.15 17.51
CA LYS A 13 15.47 3.68 18.88
C LYS A 13 16.77 4.44 19.21
N SER A 14 17.89 4.04 18.60
CA SER A 14 19.20 4.71 18.74
C SER A 14 19.24 6.14 18.22
N SER A 15 18.29 6.53 17.37
CA SER A 15 18.19 7.91 16.84
C SER A 15 17.29 8.81 17.68
N LEU A 16 16.62 8.27 18.71
CA LEU A 16 15.65 8.95 19.57
C LEU A 16 16.06 8.90 21.04
N THR A 17 17.36 8.83 21.32
CA THR A 17 17.93 8.64 22.67
C THR A 17 17.69 9.84 23.58
N SER A 18 17.84 11.06 23.04
CA SER A 18 17.62 12.30 23.77
C SER A 18 16.30 12.97 23.40
N ARG A 19 15.74 13.71 24.37
CA ARG A 19 14.58 14.58 24.15
C ARG A 19 14.82 15.58 23.02
N GLY A 20 16.05 16.11 22.92
CA GLY A 20 16.43 17.07 21.88
C GLY A 20 16.39 16.46 20.48
N ASP A 21 16.85 15.22 20.32
CA ASP A 21 16.83 14.52 19.03
C ASP A 21 15.41 14.21 18.60
N TYR A 22 14.57 13.81 19.56
CA TYR A 22 13.14 13.66 19.32
C TYR A 22 12.51 14.96 18.78
N PHE A 23 12.79 16.11 19.40
CA PHE A 23 12.28 17.40 18.92
C PHE A 23 12.78 17.74 17.51
N LYS A 24 14.05 17.48 17.19
CA LYS A 24 14.60 17.70 15.84
C LYS A 24 13.87 16.85 14.79
N GLN A 25 13.73 15.55 15.03
CA GLN A 25 13.04 14.65 14.11
C GLN A 25 11.55 15.03 13.99
N TYR A 26 10.92 15.44 15.08
CA TYR A 26 9.53 15.90 15.09
C TYR A 26 9.33 17.19 14.28
N ALA A 27 10.27 18.15 14.35
CA ALA A 27 10.24 19.36 13.54
C ALA A 27 10.38 19.04 12.03
N ILE A 28 11.30 18.15 11.67
CA ILE A 28 11.46 17.67 10.29
C ILE A 28 10.19 16.97 9.82
N PHE A 29 9.63 16.09 10.65
CA PHE A 29 8.38 15.39 10.36
C PHE A 29 7.23 16.37 10.10
N ASN A 30 7.07 17.40 10.94
CA ASN A 30 6.03 18.41 10.73
C ASN A 30 6.24 19.17 9.41
N SER A 31 7.48 19.45 9.01
CA SER A 31 7.79 20.05 7.71
C SER A 31 7.40 19.13 6.55
N LEU A 32 7.68 17.83 6.64
CA LEU A 32 7.27 16.84 5.64
C LEU A 32 5.75 16.66 5.60
N PHE A 33 5.11 16.64 6.77
CA PHE A 33 3.66 16.51 6.90
C PHE A 33 2.91 17.69 6.27
N LYS A 34 3.46 18.91 6.35
CA LYS A 34 2.91 20.08 5.63
C LYS A 34 2.91 19.87 4.11
N LYS A 35 3.95 19.23 3.56
CA LYS A 35 4.07 18.96 2.12
C LYS A 35 3.21 17.77 1.68
N TYR A 36 3.13 16.73 2.51
CA TYR A 36 2.38 15.50 2.25
C TYR A 36 1.28 15.36 3.31
N ASN A 37 0.20 16.12 3.16
CA ASN A 37 -0.85 16.34 4.17
C ASN A 37 -1.80 15.15 4.41
N ASN A 38 -1.47 13.93 3.97
CA ASN A 38 -2.35 12.78 4.11
C ASN A 38 -2.00 11.97 5.38
N GLU A 39 -2.84 12.04 6.41
CA GLU A 39 -2.63 11.27 7.65
C GLU A 39 -2.61 9.76 7.44
N ARG A 40 -3.44 9.25 6.52
CA ARG A 40 -3.53 7.81 6.26
C ARG A 40 -2.24 7.30 5.64
N PHE A 41 -1.62 8.10 4.76
CA PHE A 41 -0.31 7.79 4.20
C PHE A 41 0.73 7.58 5.31
N TRP A 42 0.92 8.57 6.19
CA TRP A 42 1.89 8.48 7.28
C TRP A 42 1.59 7.37 8.28
N SER A 43 0.32 6.99 8.42
CA SER A 43 -0.10 5.90 9.30
C SER A 43 0.24 4.52 8.76
N VAL A 44 0.44 4.36 7.44
CA VAL A 44 0.62 3.05 6.79
C VAL A 44 1.99 2.91 6.10
N VAL A 45 2.63 4.02 5.73
CA VAL A 45 3.87 4.01 4.96
C VAL A 45 5.00 3.25 5.65
N ASN A 46 5.66 2.37 4.89
CA ASN A 46 6.84 1.61 5.28
C ASN A 46 7.89 1.70 4.16
N PHE A 47 9.15 1.97 4.52
CA PHE A 47 10.28 2.10 3.60
C PHE A 47 11.19 0.85 3.62
N GLY A 48 10.77 -0.22 4.28
CA GLY A 48 11.55 -1.45 4.44
C GLY A 48 12.47 -1.33 5.65
N ASP A 49 13.54 -0.55 5.51
CA ASP A 49 14.51 -0.32 6.57
C ASP A 49 14.18 0.93 7.40
N LYS A 50 14.59 0.88 8.67
CA LYS A 50 14.51 2.05 9.55
C LYS A 50 15.57 3.06 9.14
N LEU A 51 15.14 4.30 8.94
CA LEU A 51 16.00 5.39 8.51
C LEU A 51 16.76 5.94 9.71
N THR A 52 18.04 6.28 9.54
CA THR A 52 18.84 6.92 10.60
C THR A 52 18.29 8.30 10.98
N SER A 53 17.74 9.05 10.02
CA SER A 53 17.04 10.32 10.24
C SER A 53 16.01 10.62 9.17
N LEU A 54 14.93 11.31 9.53
CA LEU A 54 13.95 11.85 8.59
C LEU A 54 14.52 12.95 7.69
N TYR A 55 15.69 13.50 8.00
CA TYR A 55 16.38 14.43 7.11
C TYR A 55 16.71 13.77 5.76
N PHE A 56 16.85 12.45 5.71
CA PHE A 56 17.02 11.70 4.47
C PHE A 56 15.98 12.08 3.40
N PHE A 57 14.71 12.29 3.79
CA PHE A 57 13.64 12.68 2.88
C PHE A 57 13.75 14.11 2.33
N LYS A 58 14.65 14.93 2.87
CA LYS A 58 14.97 16.26 2.31
C LYS A 58 16.08 16.20 1.27
N THR A 59 16.83 15.11 1.20
CA THR A 59 17.82 14.91 0.13
C THR A 59 17.10 14.66 -1.21
N PRO A 60 17.74 14.91 -2.36
CA PRO A 60 17.14 14.66 -3.67
C PRO A 60 16.64 13.22 -3.81
N PHE A 61 17.48 12.24 -3.48
CA PHE A 61 17.16 10.82 -3.59
C PHE A 61 16.03 10.39 -2.63
N GLY A 62 16.13 10.75 -1.34
CA GLY A 62 15.08 10.41 -0.37
C GLY A 62 13.76 11.13 -0.66
N GLY A 63 13.81 12.34 -1.19
CA GLY A 63 12.65 13.11 -1.61
C GLY A 63 11.91 12.48 -2.78
N GLU A 64 12.63 11.98 -3.79
CA GLU A 64 12.05 11.24 -4.91
C GLU A 64 11.40 9.94 -4.45
N LEU A 65 12.06 9.18 -3.57
CA LEU A 65 11.51 7.96 -3.00
C LEU A 65 10.20 8.23 -2.24
N LEU A 66 10.19 9.28 -1.41
CA LEU A 66 9.01 9.68 -0.66
C LEU A 66 7.87 10.13 -1.59
N LEU A 67 8.20 10.92 -2.62
CA LEU A 67 7.23 11.39 -3.61
C LEU A 67 6.60 10.22 -4.36
N LYS A 68 7.41 9.27 -4.84
CA LYS A 68 6.94 8.07 -5.53
C LYS A 68 5.98 7.27 -4.66
N LYS A 69 6.36 7.01 -3.40
CA LYS A 69 5.50 6.29 -2.44
C LYS A 69 4.19 7.03 -2.14
N TYR A 70 4.26 8.36 -2.04
CA TYR A 70 3.07 9.18 -1.82
C TYR A 70 2.13 9.14 -3.03
N GLN A 71 2.66 9.21 -4.24
CA GLN A 71 1.89 9.09 -5.48
C GLN A 71 1.27 7.70 -5.62
N GLU A 72 2.03 6.63 -5.35
CA GLU A 72 1.51 5.24 -5.30
C GLU A 72 0.35 5.11 -4.32
N PHE A 73 0.45 5.72 -3.13
CA PHE A 73 -0.61 5.69 -2.13
C PHE A 73 -1.85 6.49 -2.55
N CYS A 74 -1.66 7.65 -3.16
CA CYS A 74 -2.76 8.50 -3.62
C CYS A 74 -3.37 8.02 -4.95
N TYR A 75 -2.71 7.09 -5.64
CA TYR A 75 -3.16 6.60 -6.93
C TYR A 75 -4.52 5.91 -6.83
N ARG A 76 -5.45 6.37 -7.66
CA ARG A 76 -6.76 5.74 -7.83
C ARG A 76 -6.82 5.19 -9.26
N PRO A 77 -6.96 3.87 -9.45
CA PRO A 77 -7.04 3.30 -10.78
C PRO A 77 -8.26 3.86 -11.51
N LYS A 78 -8.03 4.34 -12.73
CA LYS A 78 -9.12 4.80 -13.61
C LYS A 78 -9.97 3.60 -14.01
N GLY A 79 -11.29 3.75 -13.99
CA GLY A 79 -12.21 2.71 -14.44
C GLY A 79 -12.61 1.65 -13.41
N LYS A 80 -12.30 1.85 -12.12
CA LYS A 80 -12.75 0.92 -11.06
C LYS A 80 -14.28 0.82 -10.96
N ASP A 81 -14.97 1.90 -11.31
CA ASP A 81 -16.43 2.00 -11.31
C ASP A 81 -17.03 1.75 -12.71
N GLN A 82 -16.22 1.37 -13.70
CA GLN A 82 -16.75 0.98 -14.99
C GLN A 82 -17.48 -0.34 -14.81
N LYS A 83 -18.81 -0.26 -14.87
CA LYS A 83 -19.66 -1.44 -15.01
C LYS A 83 -19.43 -1.98 -16.42
N TYR A 84 -18.59 -3.00 -16.53
CA TYR A 84 -18.51 -3.80 -17.73
C TYR A 84 -19.82 -4.58 -17.85
N SER A 85 -20.57 -4.36 -18.92
CA SER A 85 -21.64 -5.30 -19.25
C SER A 85 -20.98 -6.60 -19.66
N LEU A 86 -21.18 -7.64 -18.85
CA LEU A 86 -20.93 -8.99 -19.33
C LEU A 86 -21.81 -9.15 -20.59
N GLY A 87 -21.21 -9.62 -21.68
CA GLY A 87 -21.91 -9.78 -22.95
C GLY A 87 -23.20 -10.58 -22.79
N LYS A 88 -24.10 -10.50 -23.78
CA LYS A 88 -25.31 -11.32 -23.77
C LYS A 88 -24.89 -12.80 -23.67
N LYS A 89 -25.55 -13.54 -22.79
CA LYS A 89 -25.38 -14.99 -22.68
C LYS A 89 -25.50 -15.62 -24.07
N SER A 90 -24.42 -16.27 -24.51
CA SER A 90 -24.37 -17.02 -25.75
C SER A 90 -24.32 -18.51 -25.43
N GLY A 91 -25.01 -19.31 -26.24
CA GLY A 91 -25.16 -20.75 -26.01
C GLY A 91 -26.43 -21.12 -25.26
N LYS A 92 -26.81 -22.39 -25.37
CA LYS A 92 -27.94 -22.97 -24.64
C LYS A 92 -27.47 -23.33 -23.23
N ASP A 93 -28.36 -23.21 -22.26
CA ASP A 93 -28.11 -23.82 -20.95
C ASP A 93 -27.99 -25.33 -21.11
N VAL A 94 -26.87 -25.87 -20.68
CA VAL A 94 -26.67 -27.32 -20.63
C VAL A 94 -26.76 -27.73 -19.17
N SER A 95 -27.91 -28.28 -18.79
CA SER A 95 -28.04 -29.01 -17.53
C SER A 95 -27.43 -30.39 -17.72
N ILE A 96 -26.19 -30.57 -17.25
CA ILE A 96 -25.57 -31.90 -17.20
C ILE A 96 -26.03 -32.56 -15.90
N PRO A 97 -26.93 -33.56 -15.93
CA PRO A 97 -27.24 -34.32 -14.73
C PRO A 97 -25.97 -35.03 -14.27
N ILE A 98 -25.63 -34.90 -12.99
CA ILE A 98 -24.51 -35.61 -12.38
C ILE A 98 -24.94 -37.09 -12.28
N VAL A 99 -24.58 -37.87 -13.29
CA VAL A 99 -24.75 -39.34 -13.31
C VAL A 99 -23.42 -40.02 -13.02
N ASN A 100 -23.45 -41.05 -12.18
CA ASN A 100 -22.28 -41.86 -11.88
C ASN A 100 -21.78 -42.53 -13.17
N LYS A 101 -20.60 -42.15 -13.65
CA LYS A 101 -19.94 -42.82 -14.77
C LYS A 101 -19.29 -44.10 -14.27
N THR A 102 -19.70 -45.24 -14.83
CA THR A 102 -18.99 -46.51 -14.66
C THR A 102 -17.76 -46.54 -15.57
N THR A 103 -16.72 -47.27 -15.16
CA THR A 103 -15.44 -47.39 -15.87
C THR A 103 -15.60 -47.82 -17.33
N ARG A 104 -16.55 -48.73 -17.61
CA ARG A 104 -16.91 -49.13 -18.99
C ARG A 104 -17.47 -48.00 -19.84
N LYS A 105 -18.27 -47.11 -19.25
CA LYS A 105 -18.94 -46.02 -19.96
C LYS A 105 -17.98 -44.86 -20.26
N PHE A 106 -16.95 -44.69 -19.42
CA PHE A 106 -15.86 -43.74 -19.63
C PHE A 106 -14.92 -44.14 -20.78
N LEU A 107 -14.69 -45.45 -20.97
CA LEU A 107 -13.78 -45.95 -22.02
C LEU A 107 -14.38 -45.93 -23.44
N ASN A 108 -15.68 -45.66 -23.58
CA ASN A 108 -16.41 -45.69 -24.85
C ASN A 108 -16.94 -44.30 -25.28
N GLU A 109 -16.63 -43.24 -24.52
CA GLU A 109 -16.78 -41.83 -24.95
C GLU A 109 -15.51 -41.36 -25.67
#